data_AF-A0A525C531-F1
#
_entry.id   AF-A0A525C531-F1
#
_cell.length_a   1.000
_cell.length_b   1.000
_cell.length_c   1.000
_cell.angle_alpha   90.00
_cell.angle_beta   90.00
_cell.angle_gamma   90.00
#
_symmetry.space_group_name_H-M   'P 1'
#
loop_
_entity.id
_entity.type
_entity.pdbx_description
1 polymer ?
#
loop_
_entity_poly.entity_id
_entity_poly.type
_entity_poly.pdbx_seq_one_letter_code
_entity_poly.pdbx_strand_id
1 'polypeptide(L)'
;MGIWSLPNEAKKATELKNILNNPLPRIEAEEKLYEIIGDDQLFLKFNEYHQLDDVRNCVIERLCYLIQNRDNFIYDWEPEAVSICKELCLKNCNKRCA
;
A
#
# COMPACT_ATOMS: atom_id res chain seq x y z
N MET A 1 9.10 10.16 10.89
CA MET A 1 9.00 8.76 10.42
C MET A 1 7.94 8.06 11.21
N GLY A 2 6.74 8.05 10.66
CA GLY A 2 5.55 7.45 11.25
C GLY A 2 4.59 6.95 10.18
N ILE A 3 3.55 6.29 10.67
CA ILE A 3 2.41 5.85 9.88
C ILE A 3 1.21 6.57 10.45
N TRP A 4 0.46 7.29 9.60
CA TRP A 4 -0.74 8.03 10.00
C TRP A 4 -2.01 7.58 9.29
N SER A 5 -1.89 6.83 8.19
CA SER A 5 -3.05 6.19 7.56
C SER A 5 -2.76 4.76 7.16
N LEU A 6 -3.74 3.90 7.37
CA LEU A 6 -3.72 2.48 7.04
C LEU A 6 -4.96 2.14 6.20
N PRO A 7 -4.90 1.12 5.34
CA PRO A 7 -6.04 0.61 4.61
C PRO A 7 -6.84 -0.37 5.49
N ASN A 8 -7.13 0.04 6.73
CA ASN A 8 -7.77 -0.78 7.77
C ASN A 8 -9.31 -0.73 7.70
N GLU A 9 -9.88 0.18 6.90
CA GLU A 9 -11.30 0.27 6.56
C GLU A 9 -11.56 -0.32 5.17
N ALA A 10 -12.70 -0.98 4.96
CA ALA A 10 -13.08 -1.61 3.71
C ALA A 10 -13.10 -0.63 2.53
N LYS A 11 -13.52 0.62 2.79
CA LYS A 11 -13.50 1.70 1.80
C LYS A 11 -12.08 2.00 1.33
N LYS A 12 -11.14 2.23 2.26
CA LYS A 12 -9.72 2.51 1.94
C LYS A 12 -9.06 1.31 1.25
N ALA A 13 -9.33 0.09 1.70
CA ALA A 13 -8.80 -1.12 1.07
C ALA A 13 -9.32 -1.31 -0.37
N THR A 14 -10.59 -0.98 -0.63
CA THR A 14 -11.17 -1.02 -1.97
C THR A 14 -10.57 0.06 -2.87
N GLU A 15 -10.39 1.27 -2.35
CA GLU A 15 -9.75 2.37 -3.07
C GLU A 15 -8.30 2.01 -3.45
N LEU A 16 -7.56 1.43 -2.51
CA LEU A 16 -6.22 0.90 -2.75
C LEU A 16 -6.22 -0.14 -3.87
N LYS A 17 -7.15 -1.09 -3.85
CA LYS A 17 -7.31 -2.10 -4.91
C LYS A 17 -7.53 -1.45 -6.28
N ASN A 18 -8.36 -0.42 -6.36
CA ASN A 18 -8.63 0.30 -7.60
C ASN A 18 -7.39 1.04 -8.13
N ILE A 19 -6.61 1.66 -7.24
CA ILE A 19 -5.33 2.31 -7.60
C ILE A 19 -4.37 1.27 -8.16
N LEU A 20 -4.18 0.14 -7.48
CA LEU A 20 -3.19 -0.88 -7.86
C LEU A 20 -3.57 -1.69 -9.11
N ASN A 21 -4.82 -1.61 -9.58
CA ASN A 21 -5.24 -2.24 -10.84
C ASN A 21 -4.64 -1.55 -12.08
N ASN A 22 -4.14 -0.33 -11.97
CA ASN A 22 -3.53 0.43 -13.05
C ASN A 22 -2.08 0.78 -12.72
N PRO A 23 -1.18 0.99 -13.71
CA PRO A 23 0.17 1.51 -13.44
C PRO A 23 0.11 2.73 -12.53
N LEU A 24 1.00 2.78 -11.52
CA LEU A 24 1.08 3.88 -10.57
C LEU A 24 2.43 4.59 -10.76
N PRO A 25 2.50 5.63 -11.60
CA PRO A 25 3.71 6.42 -11.77
C PRO A 25 4.14 7.03 -10.44
N ARG A 26 5.45 6.99 -10.14
CA ARG A 26 6.00 7.54 -8.91
C ARG A 26 5.54 8.96 -8.61
N ILE A 27 5.46 9.83 -9.63
CA ILE A 27 5.08 11.24 -9.46
C ILE A 27 3.65 11.44 -8.94
N GLU A 28 2.75 10.48 -9.16
CA GLU A 28 1.36 10.52 -8.70
C GLU A 28 1.12 9.67 -7.44
N ALA A 29 2.11 8.85 -7.05
CA ALA A 29 1.93 7.80 -6.07
C ALA A 29 1.66 8.35 -4.66
N GLU A 30 2.42 9.37 -4.23
CA GLU A 30 2.27 9.95 -2.90
C GLU A 30 0.88 10.58 -2.72
N GLU A 31 0.45 11.42 -3.68
CA GLU A 31 -0.87 12.08 -3.64
C GLU A 31 -2.02 11.06 -3.58
N LYS A 32 -1.96 10.01 -4.42
CA LYS A 32 -3.00 8.97 -4.47
C LYS A 32 -3.04 8.08 -3.23
N LEU A 33 -1.92 7.94 -2.50
CA LEU A 33 -1.81 7.03 -1.37
C LEU A 33 -1.87 7.72 -0.01
N TYR A 34 -1.66 9.03 0.08
CA TYR A 34 -1.48 9.76 1.34
C TYR A 34 -2.56 9.45 2.40
N GLU A 35 -3.82 9.41 1.99
CA GLU A 35 -4.98 9.14 2.87
C GLU A 35 -5.30 7.64 3.03
N ILE A 36 -4.62 6.77 2.29
CA ILE A 36 -4.86 5.31 2.25
C ILE A 36 -3.73 4.55 2.95
N ILE A 37 -2.49 4.80 2.56
CA ILE A 37 -1.25 4.32 3.18
C ILE A 37 -0.35 5.55 3.39
N GLY A 38 -0.56 6.22 4.50
CA GLY A 38 0.27 7.34 4.93
C GLY A 38 1.45 6.79 5.73
N ASP A 39 2.60 6.61 5.06
CA ASP A 39 3.76 5.92 5.63
C ASP A 39 5.07 6.55 5.14
N ASP A 40 5.80 7.17 6.06
CA ASP A 40 7.08 7.83 5.75
C ASP A 40 8.09 6.87 5.11
N GLN A 41 8.13 5.59 5.51
CA GLN A 41 9.08 4.64 4.91
C GLN A 41 8.73 4.32 3.46
N LEU A 42 7.43 4.25 3.13
CA LEU A 42 6.98 4.03 1.76
C LEU A 42 7.35 5.22 0.87
N PHE A 43 7.06 6.43 1.33
CA PHE A 43 7.29 7.64 0.54
C PHE A 43 8.77 7.96 0.40
N LEU A 44 9.59 7.68 1.42
CA LEU A 44 11.04 7.77 1.27
C LEU A 44 11.57 6.77 0.24
N LYS A 45 11.03 5.54 0.18
CA LYS A 45 11.41 4.54 -0.84
C LYS A 45 11.08 5.02 -2.25
N PHE A 46 10.00 5.79 -2.45
CA PHE A 46 9.69 6.36 -3.77
C PHE A 46 10.75 7.32 -4.31
N ASN A 47 11.57 7.93 -3.44
CA ASN A 47 12.67 8.80 -3.88
C ASN A 47 13.79 8.05 -4.62
N GLU A 48 13.83 6.72 -4.51
CA GLU A 48 14.77 5.86 -5.24
C GLU A 48 14.35 5.62 -6.71
N TYR A 49 13.13 6.02 -7.10
CA TYR A 49 12.55 5.76 -8.42
C TYR A 49 12.45 7.04 -9.28
N HIS A 50 12.53 6.88 -10.60
CA HIS A 50 12.24 7.96 -11.55
C HIS A 50 10.74 8.30 -11.55
N GLN A 51 10.41 9.51 -11.96
CA GLN A 51 9.04 10.04 -11.89
C GLN A 51 7.97 9.18 -12.60
N LEU A 52 8.36 8.47 -13.67
CA LEU A 52 7.45 7.67 -14.48
C LEU A 52 7.52 6.16 -14.17
N ASP A 53 8.38 5.74 -13.25
CA ASP A 53 8.48 4.34 -12.87
C ASP A 53 7.19 3.88 -12.17
N ASP A 54 6.75 2.65 -12.47
CA ASP A 54 5.58 2.04 -11.84
C ASP A 54 5.94 1.51 -10.46
N VAL A 55 5.49 2.20 -9.41
CA VAL A 55 5.84 1.88 -8.02
C VAL A 55 4.84 0.96 -7.32
N ARG A 56 3.89 0.36 -8.05
CA ARG A 56 2.89 -0.55 -7.45
C ARG A 56 3.49 -1.65 -6.59
N ASN A 57 4.59 -2.25 -7.05
CA ASN A 57 5.22 -3.34 -6.30
C ASN A 57 5.75 -2.85 -4.94
N CYS A 58 6.25 -1.61 -4.83
CA CYS A 58 6.67 -1.02 -3.55
C CYS A 58 5.50 -0.88 -2.59
N VAL A 59 4.35 -0.42 -3.11
CA VAL A 59 3.12 -0.27 -2.33
C VAL A 59 2.63 -1.63 -1.84
N ILE A 60 2.64 -2.64 -2.71
CA ILE A 60 2.22 -4.01 -2.39
C ILE A 60 3.15 -4.62 -1.33
N GLU A 61 4.46 -4.54 -1.52
CA GLU A 61 5.43 -5.04 -0.53
C GLU A 61 5.19 -4.42 0.85
N ARG A 62 4.97 -3.10 0.87
CA ARG A 62 4.67 -2.41 2.13
C ARG A 62 3.32 -2.84 2.71
N LEU A 63 2.28 -2.95 1.88
CA LEU A 63 0.96 -3.45 2.29
C LEU A 63 1.07 -4.84 2.94
N CYS A 64 1.87 -5.74 2.37
CA CYS A 64 2.05 -7.09 2.89
C CYS A 64 2.75 -7.10 4.24
N TYR A 65 3.72 -6.20 4.45
CA TYR A 65 4.29 -5.98 5.77
C TYR A 65 3.23 -5.47 6.76
N LEU A 66 2.45 -4.45 6.38
CA LEU A 66 1.43 -3.85 7.26
C LEU A 66 0.37 -4.87 7.69
N ILE A 67 -0.15 -5.69 6.77
CA ILE A 67 -1.21 -6.66 7.08
C ILE A 67 -0.70 -7.86 7.91
N GLN A 68 0.55 -8.28 7.70
CA GLN A 68 1.20 -9.33 8.50
C GLN A 68 1.46 -8.86 9.94
N ASN A 69 1.76 -7.57 10.10
CA ASN A 69 2.05 -6.94 11.39
C ASN A 69 0.87 -6.13 11.92
N ARG A 70 -0.37 -6.39 11.44
CA ARG A 70 -1.51 -5.53 11.73
C ARG A 70 -1.81 -5.41 13.23
N ASP A 71 -1.51 -6.46 13.97
CA ASP A 71 -1.73 -6.55 15.42
C ASP A 71 -0.75 -5.64 16.22
N ASN A 72 0.25 -5.04 15.55
CA ASN A 72 1.16 -4.05 16.14
C ASN A 72 0.64 -2.60 16.04
N PHE A 73 -0.46 -2.37 15.32
CA PHE A 73 -1.06 -1.04 15.20
C PHE A 73 -2.20 -0.88 16.20
N ILE A 74 -2.41 0.37 16.64
CA ILE A 74 -3.47 0.72 17.59
C ILE A 74 -4.87 0.66 16.92
N TYR A 75 -4.92 0.69 15.58
CA TYR A 75 -6.16 0.70 14.83
C TYR A 75 -6.67 -0.70 14.56
N ASP A 76 -7.96 -0.93 14.84
CA ASP A 76 -8.65 -2.14 14.43
C ASP A 76 -8.76 -2.20 12.90
N TRP A 77 -8.71 -3.42 12.38
CA TRP A 77 -8.89 -3.71 10.96
C TRP A 77 -10.23 -4.38 10.74
N GLU A 78 -11.03 -3.80 9.85
CA GLU A 78 -12.26 -4.42 9.41
C GLU A 78 -11.96 -5.77 8.73
N PRO A 79 -12.73 -6.84 8.99
CA PRO A 79 -12.50 -8.14 8.38
C PRO A 79 -12.48 -8.09 6.83
N GLU A 80 -13.30 -7.24 6.23
CA GLU A 80 -13.33 -7.02 4.79
C GLU A 80 -12.05 -6.35 4.28
N ALA A 81 -11.56 -5.32 4.97
CA ALA A 81 -10.29 -4.67 4.66
C ALA A 81 -9.12 -5.67 4.70
N VAL A 82 -9.09 -6.54 5.74
CA VAL A 82 -8.11 -7.63 5.86
C VAL A 82 -8.18 -8.58 4.66
N SER A 83 -9.39 -8.97 4.26
CA SER A 83 -9.60 -9.87 3.11
C SER A 83 -9.06 -9.27 1.81
N ILE A 84 -9.42 -8.02 1.52
CA ILE A 84 -8.97 -7.29 0.33
C ILE A 84 -7.44 -7.13 0.31
N CYS A 85 -6.85 -6.70 1.44
CA CYS A 85 -5.40 -6.48 1.52
C CYS A 85 -4.62 -7.79 1.37
N LYS A 86 -5.12 -8.90 1.94
CA LYS A 86 -4.53 -10.23 1.74
C LYS A 86 -4.64 -10.69 0.28
N GLU A 87 -5.77 -10.45 -0.38
CA GLU A 87 -5.95 -10.76 -1.81
C GLU A 87 -4.92 -10.03 -2.67
N LEU A 88 -4.71 -8.73 -2.42
CA LEU A 88 -3.72 -7.90 -3.12
C LEU A 88 -2.29 -8.43 -2.93
N CYS A 89 -1.95 -8.88 -1.73
CA CYS A 89 -0.66 -9.50 -1.43
C CYS A 89 -0.44 -10.83 -2.15
N LEU A 90 -1.45 -11.71 -2.15
CA LEU A 90 -1.37 -13.02 -2.78
C LEU A 90 -1.22 -12.93 -4.29
N LYS A 91 -1.96 -12.01 -4.94
CA LYS A 91 -1.87 -11.80 -6.39
C LYS A 91 -0.49 -11.36 -6.87
N ASN A 92 0.28 -10.73 -5.98
CA ASN A 92 1.51 -10.04 -6.36
C ASN A 92 2.78 -10.63 -5.69
N CYS A 93 2.65 -11.64 -4.83
CA CYS A 93 3.77 -12.38 -4.22
C CYS A 93 4.74 -13.05 -5.23
N ASN A 94 4.39 -13.13 -6.52
CA ASN A 94 5.25 -13.68 -7.57
C ASN A 94 6.06 -12.62 -8.34
N LYS A 95 5.96 -11.32 -7.97
CA LYS A 95 6.66 -10.22 -8.64
C LYS A 95 7.44 -9.43 -7.58
N ARG A 96 8.68 -9.82 -7.30
CA ARG A 96 9.59 -8.99 -6.48
C ARG A 96 9.78 -7.63 -7.16
N CYS A 97 9.85 -6.55 -6.38
CA CYS A 97 10.42 -5.30 -6.88
C CYS A 97 11.81 -5.60 -7.47
N ALA A 98 11.96 -5.39 -8.76
CA ALA A 98 13.25 -5.40 -9.44
C ALA A 98 13.84 -4.00 -9.41
#